data_AF-A0A9E3B4A4-F1
#
_entry.id   AF-A0A9E3B4A4-F1
#
_cell.length_a   1.000
_cell.length_b   1.000
_cell.length_c   1.000
_cell.angle_alpha   90.00
_cell.angle_beta   90.00
_cell.angle_gamma   90.00
#
_symmetry.space_group_name_H-M   'P 1'
#
loop_
_entity.id
_entity.type
_entity.pdbx_description
1 polymer ?
#
loop_
_entity_poly.entity_id
_entity_poly.type
_entity_poly.pdbx_seq_one_letter_code
_entity_poly.pdbx_strand_id
1 'polypeptide(L)'
;DIACHEMGHAILDSIKPQLWDAASDEIAAFHEGFADISAILSALQLPSLRAAILADTKGQLYRNSRLSRLAEQLGSAIRMSHPDLVDPDSLRNAVNSFTYVDPLTLPQSAPASHLSSEAHSFSRVISGAVFESMAGLLTAKAKKPASPSSDELLQTSNDIAAILVAAIRQAPVVPNFYAQVAAIMVVEAGKLNPDYAAALKGVFVRRSILSLHSATHVEALHSSVAAARRAGVAGTADGGDGLRLAALPAGNYGLAKPLFVQTASHHRPYLAQGGRPLNDVCEPPSSTTAARSFADDLFRRGSVAYHAASGVEYRLDNHRAAKTHQLVKVPGGHRLERRMFECGFCFGGTFSRSRHGQDKGRKNDKAPKDRNRRS
;
A
#
# COMPACT_ATOMS: atom_id res chain seq x y z
N ASP A 1 -7.37 -10.48 9.77
CA ASP A 1 -6.40 -9.55 9.14
C ASP A 1 -7.05 -8.74 8.02
N ILE A 2 -7.69 -9.36 7.02
CA ILE A 2 -8.29 -8.68 5.86
C ILE A 2 -9.25 -7.54 6.27
N ALA A 3 -10.20 -7.79 7.17
CA ALA A 3 -11.11 -6.73 7.64
C ALA A 3 -10.37 -5.56 8.32
N CYS A 4 -9.28 -5.84 9.04
CA CYS A 4 -8.45 -4.81 9.67
C CYS A 4 -7.57 -4.07 8.64
N HIS A 5 -7.18 -4.73 7.56
CA HIS A 5 -6.50 -4.12 6.42
C HIS A 5 -7.43 -3.09 5.75
N GLU A 6 -8.65 -3.49 5.39
CA GLU A 6 -9.63 -2.55 4.80
C GLU A 6 -9.96 -1.37 5.72
N MET A 7 -10.09 -1.62 7.03
CA MET A 7 -10.24 -0.56 8.02
C MET A 7 -9.00 0.35 8.11
N GLY A 8 -7.81 -0.20 7.87
CA GLY A 8 -6.55 0.55 7.82
C GLY A 8 -6.56 1.64 6.75
N HIS A 9 -7.15 1.39 5.57
CA HIS A 9 -7.31 2.43 4.56
C HIS A 9 -8.13 3.61 5.08
N ALA A 10 -9.30 3.34 5.67
CA ALA A 10 -10.17 4.38 6.22
C ALA A 10 -9.49 5.17 7.36
N ILE A 11 -8.71 4.49 8.20
CA ILE A 11 -7.92 5.14 9.25
C ILE A 11 -6.88 6.07 8.62
N LEU A 12 -6.12 5.62 7.62
CA LEU A 12 -5.11 6.46 6.95
C LEU A 12 -5.74 7.70 6.32
N ASP A 13 -6.85 7.52 5.60
CA ASP A 13 -7.58 8.62 4.96
C ASP A 13 -8.09 9.64 5.97
N SER A 14 -8.46 9.20 7.18
CA SER A 14 -8.83 10.11 8.28
C SER A 14 -7.64 10.89 8.85
N ILE A 15 -6.44 10.28 8.86
CA ILE A 15 -5.23 10.89 9.44
C ILE A 15 -4.57 11.85 8.44
N LYS A 16 -4.60 11.50 7.15
CA LYS A 16 -3.94 12.26 6.08
C LYS A 16 -4.76 12.21 4.78
N PRO A 17 -5.89 12.94 4.72
CA PRO A 17 -6.82 12.88 3.59
C PRO A 17 -6.19 13.29 2.25
N GLN A 18 -5.09 14.03 2.28
CA GLN A 18 -4.35 14.44 1.08
C GLN A 18 -3.76 13.25 0.30
N LEU A 19 -3.67 12.06 0.89
CA LEU A 19 -3.13 10.89 0.20
C LEU A 19 -4.13 10.21 -0.74
N TRP A 20 -5.45 10.40 -0.53
CA TRP A 20 -6.51 9.70 -1.26
C TRP A 20 -6.39 9.82 -2.79
N ASP A 21 -6.30 11.05 -3.31
CA ASP A 21 -6.19 11.33 -4.74
C ASP A 21 -4.76 11.64 -5.20
N ALA A 22 -3.76 11.47 -4.34
CA ALA A 22 -2.37 11.75 -4.69
C ALA A 22 -1.90 10.81 -5.81
N ALA A 23 -1.63 11.37 -6.99
CA ALA A 23 -1.13 10.62 -8.14
C ALA A 23 0.35 10.25 -7.94
N SER A 24 0.59 9.14 -7.25
CA SER A 24 1.92 8.60 -6.96
C SER A 24 1.83 7.10 -6.64
N ASP A 25 2.59 6.28 -7.36
CA ASP A 25 2.66 4.83 -7.12
C ASP A 25 3.16 4.51 -5.70
N GLU A 26 4.12 5.29 -5.20
CA GLU A 26 4.64 5.14 -3.83
C GLU A 26 3.59 5.45 -2.76
N ILE A 27 2.74 6.47 -2.97
CA ILE A 27 1.68 6.81 -2.02
C ILE A 27 0.56 5.76 -2.07
N ALA A 28 0.19 5.29 -3.26
CA ALA A 28 -0.75 4.18 -3.39
C ALA A 28 -0.23 2.92 -2.67
N ALA A 29 1.06 2.60 -2.82
CA ALA A 29 1.71 1.52 -2.07
C ALA A 29 1.80 1.80 -0.57
N PHE A 30 1.91 3.07 -0.15
CA PHE A 30 1.86 3.43 1.27
C PHE A 30 0.50 3.06 1.89
N HIS A 31 -0.61 3.26 1.17
CA HIS A 31 -1.95 2.89 1.64
C HIS A 31 -2.04 1.39 1.93
N GLU A 32 -1.60 0.57 0.97
CA GLU A 32 -1.52 -0.89 1.12
C GLU A 32 -0.62 -1.30 2.29
N GLY A 33 0.52 -0.63 2.45
CA GLY A 33 1.47 -0.95 3.51
C GLY A 33 0.97 -0.54 4.89
N PHE A 34 0.31 0.60 5.00
CA PHE A 34 -0.35 1.03 6.24
C PHE A 34 -1.49 0.07 6.62
N ALA A 35 -2.26 -0.39 5.64
CA ALA A 35 -3.32 -1.36 5.84
C ALA A 35 -2.77 -2.73 6.31
N ASP A 36 -1.68 -3.22 5.72
CA ASP A 36 -0.95 -4.40 6.18
C ASP A 36 -0.48 -4.26 7.65
N ILE A 37 0.14 -3.13 7.99
CA ILE A 37 0.58 -2.84 9.36
C ILE A 37 -0.61 -2.71 10.32
N SER A 38 -1.72 -2.11 9.89
CA SER A 38 -2.94 -1.99 10.70
C SER A 38 -3.49 -3.37 11.05
N ALA A 39 -3.46 -4.32 10.12
CA ALA A 39 -3.85 -5.71 10.38
C ALA A 39 -2.93 -6.40 11.40
N ILE A 40 -1.62 -6.22 11.30
CA ILE A 40 -0.62 -6.75 12.24
C ILE A 40 -0.83 -6.17 13.64
N LEU A 41 -0.96 -4.85 13.76
CA LEU A 41 -1.16 -4.16 15.05
C LEU A 41 -2.50 -4.54 15.70
N SER A 42 -3.55 -4.71 14.90
CA SER A 42 -4.86 -5.18 15.38
C SER A 42 -4.76 -6.61 15.93
N ALA A 43 -4.03 -7.49 15.24
CA ALA A 43 -3.84 -8.86 15.69
C ALA A 43 -3.11 -8.92 17.04
N LEU A 44 -2.11 -8.04 17.25
CA LEU A 44 -1.38 -7.93 18.52
C LEU A 44 -2.24 -7.47 19.70
N GLN A 45 -3.47 -6.99 19.50
CA GLN A 45 -4.37 -6.68 20.62
C GLN A 45 -4.88 -7.94 21.33
N LEU A 46 -4.83 -9.11 20.66
CA LEU A 46 -5.26 -10.39 21.24
C LEU A 46 -4.15 -11.00 22.13
N PRO A 47 -4.36 -11.13 23.46
CA PRO A 47 -3.33 -11.65 24.37
C PRO A 47 -2.89 -13.08 24.05
N SER A 48 -3.83 -13.92 23.62
CA SER A 48 -3.56 -15.31 23.21
C SER A 48 -2.65 -15.36 21.98
N LEU A 49 -2.86 -14.47 21.01
CA LEU A 49 -2.01 -14.40 19.82
C LEU A 49 -0.61 -13.92 20.19
N ARG A 50 -0.48 -12.87 21.02
CA ARG A 50 0.84 -12.40 21.49
C ARG A 50 1.63 -13.52 22.16
N ALA A 51 0.99 -14.26 23.07
CA ALA A 51 1.62 -15.38 23.76
C ALA A 51 2.07 -16.49 22.78
N ALA A 52 1.21 -16.86 21.82
CA ALA A 52 1.54 -17.85 20.80
C ALA A 52 2.71 -17.40 19.91
N ILE A 53 2.70 -16.15 19.43
CA ILE A 53 3.77 -15.59 18.60
C ILE A 53 5.10 -15.58 19.34
N LEU A 54 5.12 -15.16 20.60
CA LEU A 54 6.34 -15.14 21.41
C LEU A 54 6.90 -16.55 21.63
N ALA A 55 6.04 -17.53 21.87
CA ALA A 55 6.43 -18.93 22.00
C ALA A 55 6.98 -19.50 20.69
N ASP A 56 6.24 -19.36 19.60
CA ASP A 56 6.58 -19.93 18.28
C ASP A 56 7.88 -19.31 17.72
N THR A 57 8.07 -18.01 17.93
CA THR A 57 9.25 -17.29 17.43
C THR A 57 10.45 -17.33 18.38
N LYS A 58 10.28 -17.89 19.59
CA LYS A 58 11.26 -17.81 20.69
C LYS A 58 11.66 -16.37 20.99
N GLY A 59 10.69 -15.47 21.05
CA GLY A 59 10.87 -14.04 21.30
C GLY A 59 11.38 -13.21 20.12
N GLN A 60 11.75 -13.83 18.99
CA GLN A 60 12.30 -13.12 17.82
C GLN A 60 11.19 -12.72 16.84
N LEU A 61 10.63 -11.53 17.04
CA LEU A 61 9.43 -11.08 16.32
C LEU A 61 9.59 -11.01 14.79
N TYR A 62 10.76 -10.62 14.28
CA TYR A 62 11.04 -10.57 12.83
C TYR A 62 11.39 -11.96 12.27
N ARG A 63 10.46 -12.89 12.40
CA ARG A 63 10.50 -14.25 11.83
C ARG A 63 9.17 -14.56 11.17
N ASN A 64 9.23 -15.40 10.14
CA ASN A 64 8.01 -15.90 9.51
C ASN A 64 7.12 -16.56 10.58
N SER A 65 5.91 -16.06 10.74
CA SER A 65 4.99 -16.46 11.81
C SER A 65 3.55 -16.21 11.39
N ARG A 66 2.58 -16.62 12.21
CA ARG A 66 1.17 -16.27 12.00
C ARG A 66 0.89 -14.76 12.03
N LEU A 67 1.80 -13.97 12.59
CA LEU A 67 1.66 -12.52 12.65
C LEU A 67 2.16 -11.84 11.37
N SER A 68 3.25 -12.35 10.78
CA SER A 68 3.86 -11.73 9.60
C SER A 68 3.16 -12.11 8.29
N ARG A 69 2.46 -13.24 8.27
CA ARG A 69 1.73 -13.79 7.13
C ARG A 69 0.36 -13.12 6.99
N LEU A 70 0.17 -12.35 5.94
CA LEU A 70 -1.06 -11.63 5.68
C LEU A 70 -1.94 -12.38 4.69
N ALA A 71 -3.22 -12.47 5.03
CA ALA A 71 -4.29 -13.06 4.24
C ALA A 71 -3.98 -14.50 3.78
N GLU A 72 -3.55 -15.37 4.69
CA GLU A 72 -3.16 -16.79 4.41
C GLU A 72 -4.20 -17.52 3.55
N GLN A 73 -5.49 -17.35 3.85
CA GLN A 73 -6.59 -17.99 3.13
C GLN A 73 -6.76 -17.44 1.71
N LEU A 74 -6.64 -16.12 1.52
CA LEU A 74 -6.73 -15.50 0.19
C LEU A 74 -5.51 -15.87 -0.66
N GLY A 75 -4.32 -15.86 -0.07
CA GLY A 75 -3.09 -16.33 -0.72
C GLY A 75 -3.22 -17.77 -1.21
N SER A 76 -3.76 -18.66 -0.36
CA SER A 76 -4.04 -20.06 -0.74
C SER A 76 -4.99 -20.17 -1.95
N ALA A 77 -6.08 -19.39 -1.96
CA ALA A 77 -7.04 -19.39 -3.06
C ALA A 77 -6.43 -18.88 -4.39
N ILE A 78 -5.68 -17.78 -4.35
CA ILE A 78 -5.02 -17.22 -5.55
C ILE A 78 -3.97 -18.20 -6.09
N ARG A 79 -3.20 -18.84 -5.20
CA ARG A 79 -2.14 -19.80 -5.57
C ARG A 79 -2.63 -20.96 -6.42
N MET A 80 -3.89 -21.36 -6.28
CA MET A 80 -4.50 -22.43 -7.08
C MET A 80 -4.52 -22.11 -8.59
N SER A 81 -4.49 -20.83 -8.96
CA SER A 81 -4.56 -20.36 -10.35
C SER A 81 -3.33 -19.54 -10.78
N HIS A 82 -2.71 -18.81 -9.85
CA HIS A 82 -1.60 -17.91 -10.10
C HIS A 82 -0.54 -18.05 -8.98
N PRO A 83 0.18 -19.19 -8.93
CA PRO A 83 1.09 -19.51 -7.82
C PRO A 83 2.28 -18.56 -7.68
N ASP A 84 2.64 -17.86 -8.75
CA ASP A 84 3.73 -16.89 -8.82
C ASP A 84 3.34 -15.49 -8.30
N LEU A 85 2.05 -15.20 -8.10
CA LEU A 85 1.57 -13.89 -7.62
C LEU A 85 1.50 -13.75 -6.09
N VAL A 86 1.79 -14.81 -5.34
CA VAL A 86 1.60 -14.88 -3.88
C VAL A 86 2.76 -15.60 -3.18
N ASP A 87 3.09 -15.18 -1.96
CA ASP A 87 4.10 -15.85 -1.14
C ASP A 87 3.67 -17.28 -0.78
N PRO A 88 4.58 -18.27 -0.60
CA PRO A 88 4.22 -19.70 -0.49
C PRO A 88 3.14 -20.05 0.55
N ASP A 89 3.05 -19.27 1.63
CA ASP A 89 2.18 -19.52 2.78
C ASP A 89 1.18 -18.37 3.07
N SER A 90 1.17 -17.33 2.26
CA SER A 90 0.37 -16.12 2.49
C SER A 90 0.07 -15.36 1.20
N LEU A 91 -0.74 -14.30 1.24
CA LEU A 91 -0.82 -13.36 0.12
C LEU A 91 0.46 -12.52 0.06
N ARG A 92 0.88 -12.00 1.23
CA ARG A 92 2.12 -11.26 1.45
C ARG A 92 2.69 -11.58 2.83
N ASN A 93 4.00 -11.54 2.96
CA ASN A 93 4.71 -11.69 4.22
C ASN A 93 5.48 -10.42 4.59
N ALA A 94 5.23 -9.90 5.80
CA ALA A 94 5.97 -8.76 6.34
C ALA A 94 7.44 -9.12 6.69
N VAL A 95 7.76 -10.42 6.79
CA VAL A 95 9.16 -10.88 6.80
C VAL A 95 9.63 -11.07 5.36
N ASN A 96 10.36 -10.09 4.84
CA ASN A 96 10.90 -10.05 3.48
C ASN A 96 12.21 -9.24 3.41
N SER A 97 12.93 -9.38 2.31
CA SER A 97 14.21 -8.71 2.04
C SER A 97 14.11 -7.57 1.02
N PHE A 98 12.90 -7.08 0.73
CA PHE A 98 12.72 -6.02 -0.26
C PHE A 98 13.26 -4.69 0.25
N THR A 99 14.07 -4.04 -0.59
CA THR A 99 14.62 -2.71 -0.37
C THR A 99 13.94 -1.69 -1.27
N TYR A 100 13.90 -0.45 -0.82
CA TYR A 100 13.38 0.66 -1.60
C TYR A 100 14.16 0.83 -2.91
N VAL A 101 13.42 1.10 -3.98
CA VAL A 101 13.91 1.61 -5.26
C VAL A 101 12.90 2.64 -5.77
N ASP A 102 13.30 3.49 -6.72
CA ASP A 102 12.36 4.40 -7.38
C ASP A 102 11.28 3.59 -8.13
N PRO A 103 9.98 3.73 -7.78
CA PRO A 103 8.90 3.01 -8.47
C PRO A 103 8.86 3.22 -9.97
N LEU A 104 9.36 4.36 -10.49
CA LEU A 104 9.42 4.65 -11.93
C LEU A 104 10.36 3.69 -12.68
N THR A 105 11.26 3.01 -11.96
CA THR A 105 12.20 2.05 -12.54
C THR A 105 11.69 0.61 -12.51
N LEU A 106 10.54 0.37 -11.86
CA LEU A 106 9.96 -0.96 -11.70
C LEU A 106 9.02 -1.32 -12.86
N PRO A 107 8.89 -2.62 -13.19
CA PRO A 107 7.83 -3.06 -14.08
C PRO A 107 6.46 -2.86 -13.43
N GLN A 108 5.40 -2.82 -14.25
CA GLN A 108 4.02 -2.62 -13.75
C GLN A 108 3.46 -3.80 -12.97
N SER A 109 3.97 -5.00 -13.23
CA SER A 109 3.64 -6.22 -12.51
C SER A 109 4.89 -7.09 -12.44
N ALA A 110 4.95 -7.92 -11.42
CA ALA A 110 6.02 -8.88 -11.23
C ALA A 110 5.51 -10.06 -10.38
N PRO A 111 6.15 -11.24 -10.45
CA PRO A 111 5.93 -12.31 -9.49
C PRO A 111 6.19 -11.85 -8.05
N ALA A 112 5.64 -12.56 -7.07
CA ALA A 112 5.84 -12.30 -5.64
C ALA A 112 7.33 -12.32 -5.22
N SER A 113 8.22 -12.97 -5.97
CA SER A 113 9.67 -12.92 -5.69
C SER A 113 10.34 -11.57 -6.04
N HIS A 114 9.66 -10.69 -6.78
CA HIS A 114 10.20 -9.42 -7.27
C HIS A 114 9.27 -8.25 -6.93
N LEU A 115 9.81 -7.03 -6.99
CA LEU A 115 9.00 -5.81 -6.89
C LEU A 115 8.50 -5.37 -8.27
N SER A 116 7.32 -4.76 -8.25
CA SER A 116 6.70 -3.98 -9.33
C SER A 116 6.17 -2.67 -8.77
N SER A 117 5.83 -1.71 -9.63
CA SER A 117 5.20 -0.43 -9.28
C SER A 117 3.75 -0.58 -8.78
N GLU A 118 3.17 -1.78 -8.90
CA GLU A 118 1.84 -2.08 -8.39
C GLU A 118 1.79 -1.88 -6.86
N ALA A 119 0.71 -1.26 -6.37
CA ALA A 119 0.61 -0.77 -5.00
C ALA A 119 0.80 -1.88 -3.96
N HIS A 120 0.16 -3.04 -4.13
CA HIS A 120 0.29 -4.17 -3.20
C HIS A 120 1.69 -4.80 -3.27
N SER A 121 2.31 -4.80 -4.44
CA SER A 121 3.68 -5.29 -4.59
C SER A 121 4.67 -4.37 -3.88
N PHE A 122 4.64 -3.06 -4.17
CA PHE A 122 5.62 -2.11 -3.64
C PHE A 122 5.43 -1.85 -2.14
N SER A 123 4.20 -2.01 -1.61
CA SER A 123 3.91 -1.86 -0.18
C SER A 123 4.73 -2.77 0.71
N ARG A 124 5.15 -3.93 0.21
CA ARG A 124 5.96 -4.91 0.95
C ARG A 124 7.27 -4.33 1.50
N VAL A 125 7.80 -3.28 0.84
CA VAL A 125 8.97 -2.53 1.32
C VAL A 125 8.67 -1.87 2.66
N ILE A 126 7.60 -1.08 2.75
CA ILE A 126 7.24 -0.35 3.99
C ILE A 126 6.62 -1.27 5.03
N SER A 127 5.78 -2.24 4.64
CA SER A 127 5.23 -3.25 5.56
C SER A 127 6.35 -4.02 6.26
N GLY A 128 7.35 -4.47 5.50
CA GLY A 128 8.49 -5.17 6.08
C GLY A 128 9.36 -4.27 6.95
N ALA A 129 9.58 -3.01 6.55
CA ALA A 129 10.38 -2.06 7.31
C ALA A 129 9.78 -1.69 8.67
N VAL A 130 8.47 -1.44 8.70
CA VAL A 130 7.78 -1.10 9.95
C VAL A 130 7.68 -2.33 10.86
N PHE A 131 7.43 -3.52 10.30
CA PHE A 131 7.43 -4.76 11.08
C PHE A 131 8.82 -5.11 11.66
N GLU A 132 9.89 -4.93 10.88
CA GLU A 132 11.27 -5.11 11.35
C GLU A 132 11.63 -4.07 12.43
N SER A 133 11.19 -2.82 12.25
CA SER A 133 11.36 -1.76 13.23
C SER A 133 10.65 -2.07 14.55
N MET A 134 9.43 -2.62 14.50
CA MET A 134 8.69 -3.09 15.69
C MET A 134 9.46 -4.19 16.44
N ALA A 135 10.12 -5.12 15.73
CA ALA A 135 10.98 -6.12 16.35
C ALA A 135 12.23 -5.50 17.02
N GLY A 136 12.82 -4.48 16.39
CA GLY A 136 13.91 -3.69 16.98
C GLY A 136 13.47 -2.96 18.25
N LEU A 137 12.30 -2.34 18.25
CA LEU A 137 11.70 -1.71 19.42
C LEU A 137 11.48 -2.71 20.55
N LEU A 138 10.94 -3.90 20.25
CA LEU A 138 10.71 -4.93 21.25
C LEU A 138 12.02 -5.35 21.91
N THR A 139 13.08 -5.51 21.11
CA THR A 139 14.42 -5.85 21.58
C THR A 139 14.96 -4.76 22.52
N ALA A 140 14.77 -3.49 22.17
CA ALA A 140 15.19 -2.35 22.99
C ALA A 140 14.34 -2.17 24.26
N LYS A 141 13.05 -2.50 24.19
CA LYS A 141 12.09 -2.33 25.31
C LYS A 141 12.18 -3.44 26.34
N ALA A 142 12.43 -4.67 25.89
CA ALA A 142 12.30 -5.85 26.73
C ALA A 142 13.37 -5.91 27.83
N LYS A 143 12.94 -6.18 29.06
CA LYS A 143 13.87 -6.39 30.20
C LYS A 143 14.82 -7.57 29.96
N LYS A 144 14.34 -8.58 29.23
CA LYS A 144 15.10 -9.74 28.77
C LYS A 144 14.88 -9.90 27.27
N PRO A 145 15.75 -9.34 26.41
CA PRO A 145 15.54 -9.34 24.96
C PRO A 145 15.39 -10.72 24.33
N ALA A 146 15.98 -11.77 24.93
CA ALA A 146 15.82 -13.15 24.48
C ALA A 146 14.47 -13.80 24.86
N SER A 147 13.69 -13.18 25.75
CA SER A 147 12.42 -13.69 26.24
C SER A 147 11.46 -12.53 26.60
N PRO A 148 11.06 -11.71 25.61
CA PRO A 148 10.13 -10.61 25.84
C PRO A 148 8.76 -11.14 26.29
N SER A 149 8.09 -10.36 27.12
CA SER A 149 6.75 -10.66 27.63
C SER A 149 5.63 -10.19 26.69
N SER A 150 4.44 -10.76 26.88
CA SER A 150 3.23 -10.36 26.12
C SER A 150 2.89 -8.88 26.30
N ASP A 151 3.12 -8.31 27.49
CA ASP A 151 2.84 -6.90 27.77
C ASP A 151 3.88 -5.97 27.12
N GLU A 152 5.15 -6.37 27.09
CA GLU A 152 6.19 -5.63 26.36
C GLU A 152 5.90 -5.61 24.86
N LEU A 153 5.40 -6.71 24.29
CA LEU A 153 4.97 -6.77 22.89
C LEU A 153 3.74 -5.90 22.62
N LEU A 154 2.75 -5.89 23.51
CA LEU A 154 1.59 -4.99 23.40
C LEU A 154 2.03 -3.53 23.41
N GLN A 155 2.86 -3.14 24.38
CA GLN A 155 3.31 -1.75 24.47
C GLN A 155 4.21 -1.35 23.33
N THR A 156 5.04 -2.26 22.82
CA THR A 156 5.81 -2.03 21.60
C THR A 156 4.90 -1.79 20.39
N SER A 157 3.79 -2.53 20.28
CA SER A 157 2.80 -2.32 19.20
C SER A 157 2.11 -0.95 19.31
N ASN A 158 1.82 -0.49 20.52
CA ASN A 158 1.25 0.84 20.76
C ASN A 158 2.27 1.95 20.48
N ASP A 159 3.52 1.76 20.89
CA ASP A 159 4.61 2.72 20.65
C ASP A 159 4.84 2.92 19.14
N ILE A 160 4.98 1.83 18.36
CA ILE A 160 5.21 1.94 16.90
C ILE A 160 4.00 2.52 16.17
N ALA A 161 2.78 2.22 16.62
CA ALA A 161 1.57 2.83 16.08
C ALA A 161 1.55 4.34 16.30
N ALA A 162 1.86 4.81 17.52
CA ALA A 162 1.93 6.22 17.85
C ALA A 162 3.02 6.94 17.04
N ILE A 163 4.21 6.34 16.92
CA ILE A 163 5.32 6.85 16.10
C ILE A 163 4.90 7.00 14.64
N LEU A 164 4.29 5.95 14.05
CA LEU A 164 3.86 5.95 12.66
C LEU A 164 2.78 7.00 12.39
N VAL A 165 1.75 7.09 13.24
CA VAL A 165 0.69 8.11 13.11
C VAL A 165 1.25 9.52 13.23
N ALA A 166 2.13 9.76 14.21
CA ALA A 166 2.79 11.06 14.37
C ALA A 166 3.64 11.43 13.14
N ALA A 167 4.34 10.46 12.55
CA ALA A 167 5.12 10.67 11.34
C ALA A 167 4.23 10.99 10.12
N ILE A 168 3.14 10.26 9.92
CA ILE A 168 2.19 10.48 8.81
C ILE A 168 1.60 11.89 8.88
N ARG A 169 1.15 12.35 10.06
CA ARG A 169 0.63 13.71 10.25
C ARG A 169 1.66 14.79 9.91
N GLN A 170 2.93 14.47 10.06
CA GLN A 170 4.03 15.42 9.87
C GLN A 170 4.61 15.42 8.45
N ALA A 171 4.62 14.27 7.78
CA ALA A 171 5.27 14.10 6.48
C ALA A 171 4.64 14.97 5.39
N PRO A 172 5.42 15.70 4.58
CA PRO A 172 4.90 16.35 3.38
C PRO A 172 4.51 15.32 2.33
N VAL A 173 3.44 15.57 1.57
CA VAL A 173 2.98 14.69 0.49
C VAL A 173 3.75 15.02 -0.78
N VAL A 174 4.82 14.25 -1.03
CA VAL A 174 5.78 14.47 -2.11
C VAL A 174 6.36 13.13 -2.62
N PRO A 175 6.89 13.03 -3.86
CA PRO A 175 7.65 11.86 -4.30
C PRO A 175 8.81 11.58 -3.37
N ASN A 176 9.10 10.31 -3.06
CA ASN A 176 9.92 9.81 -1.94
C ASN A 176 9.24 9.86 -0.56
N PHE A 177 7.92 9.74 -0.54
CA PHE A 177 7.09 9.79 0.65
C PHE A 177 7.54 8.82 1.76
N TYR A 178 8.04 7.63 1.40
CA TYR A 178 8.54 6.66 2.39
C TYR A 178 9.71 7.23 3.20
N ALA A 179 10.65 7.91 2.53
CA ALA A 179 11.79 8.55 3.19
C ALA A 179 11.33 9.68 4.13
N GLN A 180 10.31 10.45 3.74
CA GLN A 180 9.75 11.51 4.58
C GLN A 180 9.13 10.95 5.86
N VAL A 181 8.31 9.89 5.74
CA VAL A 181 7.70 9.22 6.89
C VAL A 181 8.78 8.60 7.78
N ALA A 182 9.73 7.86 7.20
CA ALA A 182 10.80 7.19 7.93
C ALA A 182 11.69 8.15 8.72
N ALA A 183 12.07 9.29 8.13
CA ALA A 183 12.86 10.31 8.82
C ALA A 183 12.12 10.84 10.06
N ILE A 184 10.82 11.13 9.95
CA ILE A 184 10.05 11.61 11.10
C ILE A 184 9.82 10.48 12.12
N MET A 185 9.58 9.25 11.69
CA MET A 185 9.46 8.11 12.60
C MET A 185 10.70 7.95 13.50
N VAL A 186 11.90 8.14 12.93
CA VAL A 186 13.15 8.12 13.70
C VAL A 186 13.19 9.19 14.79
N VAL A 187 12.73 10.41 14.50
CA VAL A 187 12.67 11.48 15.50
C VAL A 187 11.62 11.20 16.57
N GLU A 188 10.41 10.82 16.17
CA GLU A 188 9.34 10.50 17.13
C GLU A 188 9.71 9.33 18.02
N ALA A 189 10.41 8.33 17.48
CA ALA A 189 10.97 7.24 18.26
C ALA A 189 11.98 7.71 19.29
N GLY A 190 12.88 8.63 18.93
CA GLY A 190 13.89 9.19 19.83
C GLY A 190 13.30 9.96 21.02
N LYS A 191 12.14 10.59 20.83
CA LYS A 191 11.38 11.26 21.92
C LYS A 191 10.86 10.27 22.96
N LEU A 192 10.58 9.02 22.57
CA LEU A 192 10.13 7.97 23.48
C LEU A 192 11.30 7.19 24.10
N ASN A 193 12.27 6.80 23.27
CA ASN A 193 13.46 6.07 23.69
C ASN A 193 14.58 6.24 22.63
N PRO A 194 15.79 6.72 23.00
CA PRO A 194 16.89 6.86 22.06
C PRO A 194 17.29 5.55 21.35
N ASP A 195 17.14 4.39 22.00
CA ASP A 195 17.43 3.09 21.40
C ASP A 195 16.41 2.72 20.32
N TYR A 196 15.18 3.24 20.40
CA TYR A 196 14.19 3.08 19.33
C TYR A 196 14.63 3.83 18.07
N ALA A 197 15.12 5.07 18.23
CA ALA A 197 15.64 5.84 17.10
C ALA A 197 16.81 5.11 16.42
N ALA A 198 17.73 4.53 17.20
CA ALA A 198 18.84 3.74 16.67
C ALA A 198 18.34 2.50 15.89
N ALA A 199 17.37 1.77 16.44
CA ALA A 199 16.76 0.62 15.79
C ALA A 199 16.10 0.99 14.45
N LEU A 200 15.26 2.03 14.42
CA LEU A 200 14.60 2.51 13.20
C LEU A 200 15.61 2.99 12.16
N LYS A 201 16.61 3.79 12.55
CA LYS A 201 17.67 4.24 11.64
C LYS A 201 18.34 3.05 10.96
N GLY A 202 18.72 2.03 11.73
CA GLY A 202 19.34 0.81 11.21
C GLY A 202 18.46 0.10 10.18
N VAL A 203 17.17 -0.09 10.48
CA VAL A 203 16.22 -0.75 9.57
C VAL A 203 16.02 0.06 8.28
N PHE A 204 15.74 1.35 8.39
CA PHE A 204 15.46 2.19 7.22
C PHE A 204 16.68 2.37 6.31
N VAL A 205 17.89 2.40 6.87
CA VAL A 205 19.14 2.40 6.07
C VAL A 205 19.33 1.06 5.38
N ARG A 206 19.22 -0.08 6.09
CA ARG A 206 19.37 -1.41 5.47
C ARG A 206 18.37 -1.64 4.34
N ARG A 207 17.16 -1.11 4.48
CA ARG A 207 16.10 -1.19 3.46
C ARG A 207 16.17 -0.11 2.40
N SER A 208 17.21 0.74 2.40
CA SER A 208 17.37 1.85 1.45
C SER A 208 16.22 2.87 1.46
N ILE A 209 15.33 2.85 2.46
CA ILE A 209 14.26 3.85 2.64
C ILE A 209 14.87 5.20 3.05
N LEU A 210 15.96 5.16 3.81
CA LEU A 210 16.83 6.30 4.08
C LEU A 210 18.24 6.02 3.56
N SER A 211 18.86 7.01 2.95
CA SER A 211 20.31 7.03 2.72
C SER A 211 21.05 7.18 4.06
N LEU A 212 22.33 6.81 4.09
CA LEU A 212 23.18 7.08 5.26
C LEU A 212 23.21 8.59 5.57
N HIS A 213 23.34 9.42 4.53
CA HIS A 213 23.32 10.88 4.66
C HIS A 213 22.03 11.39 5.32
N SER A 214 20.86 10.96 4.85
CA SER A 214 19.58 11.34 5.46
C SER A 214 19.47 10.81 6.89
N ALA A 215 19.91 9.58 7.15
CA ALA A 215 19.83 8.94 8.47
C ALA A 215 20.70 9.62 9.54
N THR A 216 21.87 10.16 9.17
CA THR A 216 22.75 10.88 10.10
C THR A 216 22.27 12.30 10.40
N HIS A 217 21.47 12.90 9.50
CA HIS A 217 21.00 14.28 9.63
C HIS A 217 19.52 14.41 10.04
N VAL A 218 18.85 13.31 10.40
CA VAL A 218 17.41 13.29 10.71
C VAL A 218 16.95 14.38 11.70
N GLU A 219 17.71 14.65 12.76
CA GLU A 219 17.37 15.70 13.74
C GLU A 219 17.41 17.12 13.15
N ALA A 220 18.42 17.39 12.31
CA ALA A 220 18.51 18.66 11.59
C ALA A 220 17.38 18.79 10.56
N LEU A 221 17.03 17.70 9.87
CA LEU A 221 15.91 17.63 8.93
C LEU A 221 14.57 17.91 9.63
N HIS A 222 14.33 17.35 10.81
CA HIS A 222 13.10 17.61 11.56
C HIS A 222 13.01 19.04 12.08
N SER A 223 14.14 19.59 12.55
CA SER A 223 14.19 20.97 13.03
C SER A 223 13.83 21.99 11.94
N SER A 224 14.22 21.75 10.69
CA SER A 224 13.84 22.61 9.56
C SER A 224 12.35 22.48 9.21
N VAL A 225 11.75 21.29 9.31
CA VAL A 225 10.28 21.09 9.17
C VAL A 225 9.52 21.88 10.22
N ALA A 226 9.92 21.74 11.48
CA ALA A 226 9.27 22.42 12.59
C ALA A 226 9.39 23.94 12.45
N ALA A 227 10.55 24.45 12.01
CA ALA A 227 10.75 25.86 11.72
C ALA A 227 9.88 26.34 10.55
N ALA A 228 9.84 25.61 9.43
CA ALA A 228 9.03 25.96 8.27
C ALA A 228 7.53 25.97 8.57
N ARG A 229 7.06 25.06 9.44
CA ARG A 229 5.68 25.04 9.95
C ARG A 229 5.37 26.25 10.81
N ARG A 230 6.26 26.59 11.76
CA ARG A 230 6.11 27.80 12.59
C ARG A 230 6.09 29.08 11.74
N ALA A 231 6.83 29.11 10.64
CA ALA A 231 6.86 30.23 9.72
C ALA A 231 5.64 30.32 8.79
N GLY A 232 4.69 29.36 8.85
CA GLY A 232 3.55 29.31 7.92
C GLY A 232 3.92 29.00 6.46
N VAL A 233 5.18 28.62 6.21
CA VAL A 233 5.72 28.31 4.86
C VAL A 233 5.54 26.84 4.53
N ALA A 234 5.51 25.97 5.55
CA ALA A 234 4.99 24.62 5.39
C ALA A 234 3.48 24.67 5.65
N GLY A 235 2.68 24.42 4.61
CA GLY A 235 1.23 24.32 4.69
C GLY A 235 0.79 23.55 5.93
N THR A 236 -0.23 24.06 6.61
CA THR A 236 -0.73 23.52 7.86
C THR A 236 -1.07 22.04 7.70
N ALA A 237 -0.65 21.22 8.67
CA ALA A 237 -1.06 19.81 8.77
C ALA A 237 -2.58 19.65 9.02
N ASP A 238 -3.28 20.77 9.21
CA ASP A 238 -4.71 20.88 9.37
C ASP A 238 -5.30 21.57 8.12
N GLY A 239 -5.99 20.79 7.28
CA GLY A 239 -7.08 21.22 6.39
C GLY A 239 -6.86 22.23 5.24
N GLY A 240 -5.67 22.79 5.01
CA GLY A 240 -5.56 24.02 4.19
C GLY A 240 -4.93 23.94 2.80
N ASP A 241 -3.83 23.19 2.59
CA ASP A 241 -3.08 23.26 1.33
C ASP A 241 -3.34 21.99 0.51
N GLY A 242 -4.36 22.05 -0.36
CA GLY A 242 -4.68 20.95 -1.26
C GLY A 242 -3.52 20.61 -2.19
N LEU A 243 -3.45 19.35 -2.63
CA LEU A 243 -2.49 18.96 -3.66
C LEU A 243 -2.69 19.80 -4.92
N ARG A 244 -1.59 20.18 -5.58
CA ARG A 244 -1.68 20.96 -6.82
C ARG A 244 -2.24 20.10 -7.94
N LEU A 245 -3.04 20.72 -8.80
CA LEU A 245 -3.56 20.08 -9.99
C LEU A 245 -2.58 20.29 -11.16
N ALA A 246 -2.12 19.22 -11.78
CA ALA A 246 -1.33 19.27 -13.01
C ALA A 246 -2.15 18.80 -14.21
N ALA A 247 -1.95 19.45 -15.36
CA ALA A 247 -2.53 19.04 -16.63
C ALA A 247 -1.58 18.09 -17.37
N LEU A 248 -2.03 16.88 -17.65
CA LEU A 248 -1.34 15.92 -18.51
C LEU A 248 -1.91 15.97 -19.94
N PRO A 249 -1.07 15.72 -20.97
CA PRO A 249 -1.50 15.77 -22.36
C PRO A 249 -2.62 14.77 -22.68
N ALA A 250 -3.70 15.26 -23.27
CA ALA A 250 -4.91 14.48 -23.55
C ALA A 250 -4.68 13.28 -24.47
N GLY A 251 -3.84 13.47 -25.50
CA GLY A 251 -3.58 12.48 -26.55
C GLY A 251 -2.99 11.16 -26.04
N ASN A 252 -2.23 11.19 -24.94
CA ASN A 252 -1.64 10.00 -24.33
C ASN A 252 -2.69 9.05 -23.73
N TYR A 253 -3.89 9.56 -23.45
CA TYR A 253 -4.96 8.85 -22.75
C TYR A 253 -6.22 8.67 -23.61
N GLY A 254 -6.14 8.99 -24.91
CA GLY A 254 -7.29 8.92 -25.80
C GLY A 254 -8.40 9.92 -25.47
N LEU A 255 -8.03 11.08 -24.91
CA LEU A 255 -8.96 12.12 -24.49
C LEU A 255 -8.90 13.32 -25.44
N ALA A 256 -10.03 14.00 -25.62
CA ALA A 256 -10.11 15.23 -26.41
C ALA A 256 -9.63 16.48 -25.64
N LYS A 257 -9.58 16.40 -24.31
CA LYS A 257 -9.19 17.50 -23.42
C LYS A 257 -8.19 17.03 -22.36
N PRO A 258 -7.37 17.93 -21.80
CA PRO A 258 -6.36 17.57 -20.81
C PRO A 258 -6.90 16.74 -19.65
N LEU A 259 -6.05 15.85 -19.14
CA LEU A 259 -6.29 15.09 -17.93
C LEU A 259 -5.68 15.82 -16.74
N PHE A 260 -6.49 16.18 -15.76
CA PHE A 260 -6.07 16.82 -14.53
C PHE A 260 -5.84 15.78 -13.43
N VAL A 261 -4.68 15.84 -12.79
CA VAL A 261 -4.27 14.92 -11.71
C VAL A 261 -3.76 15.70 -10.50
N GLN A 262 -4.04 15.23 -9.29
CA GLN A 262 -3.49 15.82 -8.07
C GLN A 262 -2.05 15.34 -7.85
N THR A 263 -1.09 16.24 -7.95
CA THR A 263 0.33 15.92 -7.78
C THR A 263 0.73 15.94 -6.31
N ALA A 264 1.51 14.96 -5.87
CA ALA A 264 2.17 14.99 -4.57
C ALA A 264 3.20 16.13 -4.54
N SER A 265 2.77 17.34 -4.20
CA SER A 265 3.55 18.57 -4.42
C SER A 265 3.51 19.53 -3.24
N HIS A 266 3.37 19.01 -2.02
CA HIS A 266 3.53 19.84 -0.84
C HIS A 266 4.90 20.53 -0.86
N HIS A 267 4.98 21.68 -0.19
CA HIS A 267 6.26 22.33 0.05
C HIS A 267 7.23 21.35 0.74
N ARG A 268 8.49 21.33 0.27
CA ARG A 268 9.57 20.50 0.82
C ARG A 268 10.49 21.37 1.68
N PRO A 269 10.26 21.47 3.00
CA PRO A 269 11.16 22.22 3.88
C PRO A 269 12.51 21.52 4.10
N TYR A 270 12.59 20.24 3.73
CA TYR A 270 13.80 19.43 3.72
C TYR A 270 13.66 18.29 2.72
N LEU A 271 14.76 17.59 2.48
CA LEU A 271 14.81 16.43 1.60
C LEU A 271 15.44 15.23 2.32
N ALA A 272 14.60 14.36 2.90
CA ALA A 272 15.01 12.97 3.15
C ALA A 272 15.04 12.20 1.80
N GLN A 273 16.03 11.34 1.61
CA GLN A 273 16.24 10.58 0.38
C GLN A 273 16.48 9.11 0.71
N GLY A 274 16.03 8.22 -0.17
CA GLY A 274 16.37 6.81 -0.13
C GLY A 274 17.85 6.59 -0.44
N GLY A 275 18.38 5.44 -0.02
CA GLY A 275 19.76 5.04 -0.29
C GLY A 275 19.92 4.35 -1.65
N ARG A 276 21.13 4.39 -2.19
CA ARG A 276 21.61 3.56 -3.29
C ARG A 276 22.96 2.93 -2.93
N PRO A 277 23.41 1.87 -3.64
CA PRO A 277 24.75 1.34 -3.48
C PRO A 277 25.83 2.43 -3.59
N LEU A 278 27.02 2.18 -3.02
CA LEU A 278 28.15 3.13 -3.02
C LEU A 278 27.88 4.46 -2.28
N ASN A 279 26.97 4.45 -1.30
CA ASN A 279 26.59 5.64 -0.52
C ASN A 279 25.99 6.77 -1.38
N ASP A 280 25.41 6.42 -2.52
CA ASP A 280 24.65 7.33 -3.37
C ASP A 280 23.21 7.48 -2.84
N VAL A 281 22.48 8.46 -3.37
CA VAL A 281 21.11 8.79 -2.98
C VAL A 281 20.12 8.51 -4.10
N CYS A 282 18.92 8.08 -3.74
CA CYS A 282 17.82 7.99 -4.68
C CYS A 282 17.15 9.35 -4.81
N GLU A 283 17.50 10.10 -5.86
CA GLU A 283 16.87 11.37 -6.18
C GLU A 283 15.38 11.18 -6.49
N PRO A 284 14.47 11.90 -5.82
CA PRO A 284 13.05 11.81 -6.13
C PRO A 284 12.75 12.40 -7.51
N PRO A 285 11.83 11.80 -8.28
CA PRO A 285 11.31 12.43 -9.48
C PRO A 285 10.54 13.72 -9.14
N SER A 286 10.32 14.57 -10.15
CA SER A 286 9.41 15.71 -10.00
C SER A 286 7.98 15.21 -9.71
N SER A 287 7.17 16.02 -9.01
CA SER A 287 5.78 15.69 -8.71
C SER A 287 4.95 15.45 -9.98
N THR A 288 5.23 16.16 -11.07
CA THR A 288 4.56 15.96 -12.36
C THR A 288 5.00 14.67 -13.04
N THR A 289 6.29 14.32 -12.97
CA THR A 289 6.80 13.05 -13.51
C THR A 289 6.18 11.85 -12.78
N ALA A 290 6.15 11.89 -11.45
CA ALA A 290 5.51 10.85 -10.63
C ALA A 290 4.02 10.72 -10.96
N ALA A 291 3.29 11.83 -11.05
CA ALA A 291 1.87 11.83 -11.37
C ALA A 291 1.57 11.32 -12.78
N ARG A 292 2.43 11.63 -13.75
CA ARG A 292 2.33 11.08 -15.11
C ARG A 292 2.55 9.58 -15.12
N SER A 293 3.59 9.08 -14.44
CA SER A 293 3.87 7.64 -14.34
C SER A 293 2.68 6.89 -13.76
N PHE A 294 2.14 7.39 -12.63
CA PHE A 294 0.96 6.81 -11.99
C PHE A 294 -0.26 6.78 -12.92
N ALA A 295 -0.54 7.88 -13.63
CA ALA A 295 -1.64 7.94 -14.58
C ALA A 295 -1.43 6.93 -15.73
N ASP A 296 -0.24 6.92 -16.34
CA ASP A 296 0.11 5.99 -17.41
C ASP A 296 -0.10 4.53 -16.97
N ASP A 297 0.33 4.18 -15.75
CA ASP A 297 0.15 2.86 -15.17
C ASP A 297 -1.33 2.49 -14.96
N LEU A 298 -2.16 3.43 -14.47
CA LEU A 298 -3.60 3.19 -14.34
C LEU A 298 -4.29 2.93 -15.68
N PHE A 299 -3.95 3.70 -16.72
CA PHE A 299 -4.52 3.51 -18.06
C PHE A 299 -4.03 2.19 -18.68
N ARG A 300 -2.74 1.87 -18.58
CA ARG A 300 -2.16 0.61 -19.08
C ARG A 300 -2.77 -0.62 -18.40
N ARG A 301 -3.04 -0.55 -17.09
CA ARG A 301 -3.73 -1.61 -16.33
C ARG A 301 -5.25 -1.66 -16.57
N GLY A 302 -5.82 -0.68 -17.29
CA GLY A 302 -7.26 -0.58 -17.48
C GLY A 302 -8.05 -0.27 -16.21
N SER A 303 -7.42 0.38 -15.23
CA SER A 303 -8.02 0.69 -13.92
C SER A 303 -8.90 1.94 -13.92
N VAL A 304 -8.96 2.67 -15.04
CA VAL A 304 -9.74 3.90 -15.18
C VAL A 304 -11.07 3.61 -15.88
N ALA A 305 -12.17 4.09 -15.32
CA ALA A 305 -13.46 4.17 -16.00
C ALA A 305 -13.53 5.47 -16.83
N TYR A 306 -13.29 5.39 -18.15
CA TYR A 306 -13.25 6.57 -19.03
C TYR A 306 -14.00 6.41 -20.36
N HIS A 307 -14.76 5.32 -20.55
CA HIS A 307 -15.50 5.09 -21.80
C HIS A 307 -16.52 6.19 -22.13
N ALA A 308 -17.14 6.81 -21.13
CA ALA A 308 -18.07 7.93 -21.34
C ALA A 308 -17.37 9.24 -21.77
N ALA A 309 -16.05 9.34 -21.54
CA ALA A 309 -15.25 10.54 -21.81
C ALA A 309 -14.34 10.41 -23.05
N SER A 310 -14.20 9.20 -23.61
CA SER A 310 -13.36 8.91 -24.79
C SER A 310 -14.20 8.62 -26.02
N GLY A 311 -13.75 9.14 -27.17
CA GLY A 311 -14.26 8.73 -28.48
C GLY A 311 -13.98 7.24 -28.72
N VAL A 312 -14.89 6.55 -29.40
CA VAL A 312 -14.82 5.08 -29.58
C VAL A 312 -13.49 4.62 -30.17
N GLU A 313 -12.92 5.42 -31.08
CA GLU A 313 -11.65 5.14 -31.77
C GLU A 313 -10.41 5.21 -30.87
N TYR A 314 -10.50 5.87 -29.71
CA TYR A 314 -9.36 6.10 -28.81
C TYR A 314 -9.45 5.28 -27.51
N ARG A 315 -10.41 4.36 -27.43
CA ARG A 315 -10.59 3.50 -26.25
C ARG A 315 -9.57 2.37 -26.24
N LEU A 316 -8.77 2.30 -25.19
CA LEU A 316 -8.01 1.09 -24.84
C LEU A 316 -9.00 0.07 -24.23
N ASP A 317 -9.27 -1.02 -24.93
CA ASP A 317 -10.07 -2.13 -24.40
C ASP A 317 -9.20 -2.99 -23.47
N ASN A 318 -9.38 -2.77 -22.16
CA ASN A 318 -8.72 -3.56 -21.12
C ASN A 318 -9.80 -4.21 -20.25
N HIS A 319 -9.88 -5.55 -20.31
CA HIS A 319 -10.90 -6.38 -19.65
C HIS A 319 -10.80 -6.47 -18.12
N ARG A 320 -10.08 -5.54 -17.47
CA ARG A 320 -10.03 -5.49 -15.99
C ARG A 320 -11.41 -5.11 -15.46
N ALA A 321 -12.01 -6.00 -14.66
CA ALA A 321 -13.34 -5.83 -14.12
C ALA A 321 -13.43 -4.66 -13.12
N ALA A 322 -12.43 -4.52 -12.24
CA ALA A 322 -12.38 -3.43 -11.27
C ALA A 322 -11.82 -2.13 -11.87
N LYS A 323 -12.61 -1.06 -11.77
CA LYS A 323 -12.18 0.30 -12.11
C LYS A 323 -12.02 1.11 -10.83
N THR A 324 -10.79 1.24 -10.35
CA THR A 324 -10.46 1.97 -9.12
C THR A 324 -10.55 3.47 -9.27
N HIS A 325 -10.45 3.98 -10.50
CA HIS A 325 -10.48 5.41 -10.81
C HIS A 325 -11.55 5.74 -11.86
N GLN A 326 -11.97 7.00 -11.90
CA GLN A 326 -12.85 7.54 -12.93
C GLN A 326 -12.37 8.89 -13.44
N LEU A 327 -12.88 9.27 -14.61
CA LEU A 327 -12.76 10.63 -15.11
C LEU A 327 -14.02 11.44 -14.80
N VAL A 328 -13.85 12.51 -14.03
CA VAL A 328 -14.91 13.49 -13.74
C VAL A 328 -14.73 14.71 -14.63
N LYS A 329 -15.80 15.12 -15.31
CA LYS A 329 -15.77 16.31 -16.18
C LYS A 329 -15.63 17.57 -15.34
N VAL A 330 -14.66 18.42 -15.65
CA VAL A 330 -14.40 19.70 -15.01
C VAL A 330 -14.19 20.80 -16.07
N PRO A 331 -14.28 22.10 -15.73
CA PRO A 331 -13.89 23.16 -16.67
C PRO A 331 -12.48 22.91 -17.23
N GLY A 332 -12.34 22.97 -18.55
CA GLY A 332 -11.06 22.76 -19.22
C GLY A 332 -10.66 21.30 -19.50
N GLY A 333 -11.32 20.28 -18.94
CA GLY A 333 -10.90 18.88 -19.17
C GLY A 333 -11.57 17.84 -18.28
N HIS A 334 -10.80 16.82 -17.91
CA HIS A 334 -11.26 15.72 -17.05
C HIS A 334 -10.33 15.59 -15.85
N ARG A 335 -10.88 15.47 -14.64
CA ARG A 335 -10.12 15.17 -13.43
C ARG A 335 -10.10 13.67 -13.17
N LEU A 336 -8.93 13.11 -12.92
CA LEU A 336 -8.78 11.75 -12.44
C LEU A 336 -9.12 11.71 -10.95
N GLU A 337 -10.04 10.85 -10.56
CA GLU A 337 -10.45 10.67 -9.16
C GLU A 337 -10.44 9.20 -8.79
N ARG A 338 -9.94 8.89 -7.59
CA ARG A 338 -10.06 7.55 -7.00
C ARG A 338 -11.49 7.34 -6.50
N ARG A 339 -12.01 6.14 -6.72
CA ARG A 339 -13.34 5.70 -6.24
C ARG A 339 -13.26 4.69 -5.11
N MET A 340 -12.25 3.83 -5.16
CA MET A 340 -12.06 2.71 -4.25
C MET A 340 -10.62 2.23 -4.27
N PHE A 341 -10.20 1.57 -3.20
CA PHE A 341 -9.04 0.69 -3.23
C PHE A 341 -9.40 -0.63 -3.92
N GLU A 342 -8.40 -1.24 -4.54
CA GLU A 342 -8.60 -2.57 -5.10
C GLU A 342 -8.32 -3.60 -4.01
N CYS A 343 -9.36 -4.14 -3.41
CA CYS A 343 -9.17 -5.32 -2.60
C CYS A 343 -8.87 -6.50 -3.54
N GLY A 344 -7.81 -7.28 -3.29
CA GLY A 344 -7.38 -8.42 -4.13
C GLY A 344 -8.44 -9.50 -4.41
N PHE A 345 -9.66 -9.35 -3.89
CA PHE A 345 -10.85 -10.13 -4.21
C PHE A 345 -11.48 -9.81 -5.57
N CYS A 346 -11.15 -8.67 -6.18
CA CYS A 346 -11.77 -8.25 -7.44
C CYS A 346 -11.21 -8.91 -8.71
N PHE A 347 -10.45 -10.00 -8.59
CA PHE A 347 -10.12 -10.92 -9.69
C PHE A 347 -11.38 -11.68 -10.16
N GLY A 348 -12.34 -10.93 -10.72
CA GLY A 348 -13.49 -11.46 -11.44
C GLY A 348 -13.16 -11.59 -12.92
N GLY A 349 -12.27 -12.52 -13.26
CA GLY A 349 -12.32 -13.13 -14.59
C GLY A 349 -13.70 -13.79 -14.71
N THR A 350 -14.45 -13.42 -15.75
CA THR A 350 -15.74 -14.01 -16.06
C THR A 350 -15.67 -15.52 -15.95
N PHE A 351 -16.41 -16.12 -15.00
CA PHE A 351 -16.75 -17.53 -15.06
C PHE A 351 -17.58 -17.73 -16.34
N SER A 352 -16.91 -18.04 -17.45
CA SER A 352 -17.56 -18.62 -18.60
C SER A 352 -18.20 -19.92 -18.14
N ARG A 353 -19.52 -19.91 -17.95
CA ARG A 353 -20.32 -21.13 -17.85
C ARG A 353 -20.14 -21.86 -19.17
N SER A 354 -19.20 -22.80 -19.20
CA SER A 354 -19.12 -23.76 -20.30
C SER A 354 -20.45 -24.50 -20.40
N ARG A 355 -21.12 -24.33 -21.55
CA ARG A 355 -22.23 -25.20 -21.94
C ARG A 355 -21.62 -26.53 -22.34
N HIS A 356 -21.60 -27.51 -21.43
CA HIS A 356 -21.54 -28.95 -21.74
C HIS A 356 -22.44 -29.60 -20.67
N GLY A 357 -23.62 -30.11 -21.03
CA GLY A 357 -23.73 -31.40 -21.68
C GLY A 357 -23.96 -32.46 -20.61
N GLN A 358 -25.20 -32.59 -20.12
CA GLN A 358 -25.64 -33.80 -19.43
C GLN A 358 -26.82 -34.39 -20.19
N ASP A 359 -26.45 -35.26 -21.12
CA ASP A 359 -27.28 -36.39 -21.49
C ASP A 359 -27.38 -37.33 -20.26
N LYS A 360 -28.58 -37.45 -19.72
CA LYS A 360 -28.99 -38.62 -18.92
C LYS A 360 -30.41 -38.95 -19.30
N GLY A 361 -30.53 -39.84 -20.29
CA GLY A 361 -31.72 -40.60 -20.55
C GLY A 361 -32.26 -41.25 -19.27
N ARG A 362 -33.55 -41.03 -19.02
CA ARG A 362 -34.35 -41.93 -18.20
C ARG A 362 -35.70 -42.10 -18.89
N LYS A 363 -35.84 -43.25 -19.54
CA LYS A 363 -37.11 -43.81 -20.02
C LYS A 363 -38.12 -43.79 -18.89
N ASN A 364 -39.33 -43.33 -19.17
CA ASN A 364 -40.53 -43.83 -18.50
C ASN A 364 -41.71 -43.69 -19.46
N ASP A 365 -42.28 -44.85 -19.76
CA ASP A 365 -43.44 -45.09 -20.60
C ASP A 365 -44.67 -44.34 -20.10
N LYS A 366 -45.43 -43.76 -21.05
CA LYS A 366 -46.86 -43.48 -20.88
C LYS A 366 -47.60 -44.02 -22.09
N ALA A 367 -48.29 -45.14 -21.88
CA ALA A 367 -49.37 -45.63 -22.73
C ALA A 367 -50.69 -44.87 -22.44
N PRO A 368 -51.69 -44.93 -23.33
CA PRO A 368 -52.69 -43.87 -23.51
C PRO A 368 -53.95 -44.05 -22.66
N LYS A 369 -54.67 -42.94 -22.42
CA LYS A 369 -56.04 -42.94 -21.89
C LYS A 369 -57.03 -43.19 -23.02
N ASP A 370 -57.64 -44.37 -23.03
CA ASP A 370 -58.90 -44.61 -23.75
C ASP A 370 -60.06 -44.45 -22.75
N ARG A 371 -60.97 -43.52 -23.05
CA ARG A 371 -62.26 -43.37 -22.37
C ARG A 371 -63.34 -44.00 -23.24
N ASN A 372 -64.15 -44.77 -22.55
CA ASN A 372 -65.17 -45.68 -23.02
C ASN A 372 -66.24 -45.05 -23.93
N ARG A 373 -66.76 -45.89 -24.83
CA ARG A 373 -67.82 -45.60 -25.79
C ARG A 373 -69.16 -45.26 -25.13
N ARG A 374 -69.81 -44.29 -25.77
CA ARG A 374 -71.23 -43.92 -25.83
C ARG A 374 -72.24 -44.96 -25.32
N SER A 375 -73.15 -44.46 -24.48
CA SER A 375 -74.62 -44.60 -24.61
C SER A 375 -75.24 -43.29 -24.18
#